data_AF-A0A8T5MMA0-F1
#
_entry.id   AF-A0A8T5MMA0-F1
#
_cell.length_a   1.000
_cell.length_b   1.000
_cell.length_c   1.000
_cell.angle_alpha   90.00
_cell.angle_beta   90.00
_cell.angle_gamma   90.00
#
_symmetry.space_group_name_H-M   'P 1'
#
loop_
_entity.id
_entity.type
_entity.pdbx_description
1 polymer ?
#
loop_
_entity_poly.entity_id
_entity_poly.type
_entity_poly.pdbx_seq_one_letter_code
_entity_poly.pdbx_strand_id
1 'polypeptide(L)' 'MESISLKLERNFLEAIKKIMKKHNYITKTEFIRESIRDKIRSLEEKEILGDKNIMSQIALSEKNIKKGKIKEFKY' A
#
# COMPACT_ATOMS: atom_id res chain seq x y z
N MET A 1 17.65 -13.19 -4.41
CA MET A 1 17.59 -11.81 -4.95
C MET A 1 17.90 -11.91 -6.43
N GLU A 2 17.06 -11.32 -7.28
CA GLU A 2 17.30 -11.25 -8.72
C GLU A 2 17.80 -9.86 -9.10
N SER A 3 18.64 -9.76 -10.13
CA SER A 3 19.25 -8.49 -10.55
C SER A 3 18.47 -7.83 -11.70
N ILE A 4 17.89 -6.70 -11.34
CA ILE A 4 17.37 -5.59 -12.15
C ILE A 4 18.34 -4.81 -13.04
N SER A 5 18.07 -4.57 -14.33
CA SER A 5 18.66 -3.40 -15.03
C SER A 5 17.57 -2.51 -15.60
N LEU A 6 17.61 -1.21 -15.28
CA LEU A 6 16.60 -0.23 -15.69
C LEU A 6 17.27 0.94 -16.41
N LYS A 7 16.71 1.34 -17.56
CA LYS A 7 17.04 2.61 -18.23
C LYS A 7 16.01 3.65 -17.84
N LEU A 8 16.47 4.78 -17.33
CA LEU A 8 15.62 5.88 -16.86
C LEU A 8 16.08 7.19 -17.47
N GLU A 9 15.14 8.10 -17.68
CA GLU A 9 15.45 9.45 -18.13
C GLU A 9 16.37 10.17 -17.15
N ARG A 10 17.28 10.99 -17.68
CA ARG A 10 18.27 11.69 -16.87
C ARG A 10 17.62 12.62 -15.85
N ASN A 11 16.59 13.37 -16.26
CA ASN A 11 15.88 14.30 -15.38
C ASN A 11 15.18 13.56 -14.24
N PHE A 12 14.62 12.39 -14.53
CA PHE A 12 13.99 11.53 -13.53
C PHE A 12 15.02 10.98 -12.52
N LEU A 13 16.20 10.57 -12.98
CA LEU A 13 17.29 10.15 -12.10
C LEU A 13 17.75 11.27 -11.16
N GLU A 14 17.75 12.52 -11.62
CA GLU A 14 18.08 13.67 -10.75
C GLU A 14 17.00 13.93 -9.71
N ALA A 15 15.72 13.81 -10.08
CA ALA A 15 14.60 13.90 -9.14
C ALA A 15 14.73 12.83 -8.04
N ILE A 16 15.03 11.58 -8.42
CA ILE A 16 15.29 10.49 -7.46
C ILE A 16 16.42 10.87 -6.51
N LYS A 17 17.57 11.33 -7.02
CA LYS A 17 18.72 11.71 -6.17
C LYS A 17 18.37 12.82 -5.17
N LYS A 18 17.56 13.80 -5.59
CA LYS A 18 17.13 14.91 -4.72
C LYS A 18 16.25 14.41 -3.58
N ILE A 19 15.28 13.54 -3.90
CA ILE A 19 14.38 12.94 -2.90
C ILE A 19 15.16 12.02 -1.97
N MET A 20 16.05 11.19 -2.50
CA MET A 20 16.90 10.31 -1.69
C MET A 20 17.67 11.09 -0.62
N LYS A 21 18.32 12.20 -0.99
CA LYS A 21 19.03 13.07 -0.04
C LYS A 21 18.09 13.66 1.02
N LYS A 22 16.90 14.09 0.62
CA LYS A 22 15.91 14.69 1.52
C LYS A 22 15.41 13.69 2.58
N HIS A 23 15.28 12.43 2.22
CA HIS A 23 14.75 11.36 3.07
C HIS A 23 15.83 10.42 3.60
N ASN A 24 17.11 10.81 3.50
CA ASN A 24 18.28 10.09 4.03
C ASN A 24 18.45 8.63 3.52
N TYR A 25 18.02 8.36 2.29
CA TYR A 25 18.26 7.05 1.67
C TYR A 25 19.73 6.90 1.27
N ILE A 26 20.31 5.75 1.60
CA ILE A 26 21.73 5.46 1.39
C ILE A 26 21.97 5.01 -0.06
N THR A 27 21.09 4.16 -0.61
CA THR A 27 21.27 3.59 -1.95
C THR A 27 20.04 3.74 -2.85
N LYS A 28 20.26 3.83 -4.17
CA LYS A 28 19.16 3.89 -5.15
C LYS A 28 18.32 2.63 -5.11
N THR A 29 18.97 1.49 -4.92
CA THR A 29 18.32 0.18 -4.83
C THR A 29 17.38 0.11 -3.64
N GLU A 30 17.78 0.61 -2.48
CA GLU A 30 16.93 0.70 -1.29
C GLU A 30 15.71 1.58 -1.56
N PHE A 31 15.94 2.81 -2.02
CA PHE A 31 14.87 3.75 -2.37
C PHE A 31 13.87 3.16 -3.37
N ILE A 32 14.35 2.56 -4.47
CA ILE A 32 13.50 1.96 -5.50
C ILE A 32 12.70 0.78 -4.93
N ARG A 33 13.32 -0.11 -4.15
CA ARG A 33 12.62 -1.26 -3.55
C ARG A 33 11.52 -0.82 -2.60
N GLU A 34 11.79 0.17 -1.75
CA GLU A 34 10.80 0.68 -0.80
C GLU A 34 9.65 1.37 -1.53
N SER A 35 9.96 2.23 -2.49
CA SER A 35 8.97 2.91 -3.32
C SER A 35 8.06 1.94 -4.07
N ILE A 36 8.62 0.86 -4.63
CA ILE A 36 7.85 -0.19 -5.30
C ILE A 36 6.98 -0.94 -4.30
N ARG A 37 7.52 -1.30 -3.12
CA ARG A 37 6.78 -2.02 -2.08
C ARG A 37 5.58 -1.21 -1.60
N ASP A 38 5.77 0.06 -1.33
CA ASP A 38 4.69 0.95 -0.87
C ASP A 38 3.64 1.14 -1.97
N LYS A 39 4.07 1.21 -3.23
CA LYS A 39 3.13 1.26 -4.36
C LYS A 39 2.31 -0.03 -4.47
N ILE A 40 2.92 -1.20 -4.32
CA ILE A 40 2.22 -2.50 -4.34
C ILE A 40 1.18 -2.55 -3.22
N ARG A 41 1.58 -2.26 -1.97
CA ARG A 41 0.65 -2.23 -0.82
C ARG A 41 -0.52 -1.28 -1.06
N SER A 42 -0.25 -0.07 -1.56
CA SER A 42 -1.30 0.91 -1.87
C SER A 42 -2.26 0.43 -2.97
N LEU A 43 -1.80 -0.38 -3.92
CA LEU A 43 -2.64 -0.97 -4.95
C LEU A 43 -3.49 -2.12 -4.37
N GLU A 44 -2.90 -3.00 -3.58
CA GLU A 44 -3.61 -4.08 -2.87
C GLU A 44 -4.71 -3.52 -1.96
N GLU A 45 -4.40 -2.49 -1.17
CA GLU A 45 -5.39 -1.80 -0.33
C GLU A 45 -6.54 -1.21 -1.15
N LYS A 46 -6.25 -0.62 -2.31
CA LYS A 46 -7.27 -0.06 -3.21
C LYS A 46 -8.13 -1.13 -3.85
N GLU A 47 -7.56 -2.28 -4.18
CA GLU A 47 -8.31 -3.42 -4.68
C GLU A 47 -9.24 -3.98 -3.61
N ILE A 48 -8.75 -4.15 -2.38
CA ILE A 48 -9.56 -4.56 -1.22
C ILE A 48 -10.73 -3.57 -0.99
N LEU A 49 -10.47 -2.27 -1.06
CA LEU A 49 -11.50 -1.25 -0.88
C LEU A 49 -12.50 -1.20 -2.05
N GLY A 50 -12.04 -1.49 -3.26
CA GLY A 50 -12.86 -1.60 -4.47
C GLY A 50 -13.68 -2.90 -4.53
N ASP A 51 -13.30 -3.90 -3.74
CA ASP A 51 -13.99 -5.18 -3.65
C ASP A 51 -15.31 -5.00 -2.90
N LYS A 52 -16.40 -4.79 -3.68
CA LYS A 52 -17.76 -4.52 -3.19
C LYS A 52 -18.21 -5.53 -2.13
N ASN A 53 -17.67 -6.74 -2.15
CA ASN A 53 -17.97 -7.79 -1.18
C ASN A 53 -17.50 -7.42 0.24
N ILE A 54 -16.29 -6.89 0.41
CA ILE A 54 -15.75 -6.53 1.73
C ILE A 54 -16.47 -5.30 2.27
N MET A 55 -16.68 -4.28 1.44
CA MET A 55 -17.44 -3.09 1.84
C MET A 55 -18.90 -3.42 2.18
N SER A 56 -19.51 -4.39 1.49
CA SER A 56 -20.85 -4.86 1.83
C SER A 56 -20.88 -5.58 3.19
N GLN A 57 -19.86 -6.38 3.52
CA GLN A 57 -19.74 -7.03 4.83
C GLN A 57 -19.50 -6.03 5.95
N ILE A 58 -18.66 -5.01 5.73
CA ILE A 58 -18.43 -3.91 6.68
C ILE A 58 -19.74 -3.15 6.91
N ALA A 59 -20.45 -2.74 5.86
CA ALA A 59 -21.73 -2.05 5.98
C ALA A 59 -22.83 -2.89 6.66
N LEU A 60 -22.86 -4.20 6.41
CA LEU A 60 -23.77 -5.13 7.09
C LEU A 60 -23.43 -5.29 8.57
N SER A 61 -22.15 -5.38 8.92
CA SER A 61 -21.68 -5.47 10.30
C SER A 61 -22.02 -4.20 11.10
N GLU A 62 -21.80 -3.02 10.52
CA GLU A 62 -22.17 -1.73 11.13
C GLU A 62 -23.68 -1.59 11.33
N LYS A 63 -24.50 -2.03 10.37
CA LYS A 63 -25.97 -2.07 10.51
C LYS A 63 -26.41 -3.02 11.63
N ASN A 64 -25.73 -4.16 11.81
CA ASN A 64 -26.07 -5.13 12.84
C ASN A 64 -25.67 -4.65 14.24
N ILE A 65 -24.53 -3.96 14.37
CA ILE A 65 -24.09 -3.32 15.61
C ILE A 65 -25.06 -2.19 16.01
N LYS A 66 -25.46 -1.33 15.06
CA LYS A 66 -26.46 -0.26 15.30
C LYS A 66 -27.85 -0.80 15.67
N LYS A 67 -28.19 -2.02 15.24
CA LYS A 67 -29.43 -2.71 15.61
C LYS A 67 -29.33 -3.54 16.90
N GLY A 68 -28.23 -3.41 17.66
CA GLY A 68 -28.07 -4.05 18.98
C GLY A 68 -27.91 -5.57 18.94
N LYS A 69 -27.64 -6.18 17.78
CA LYS A 69 -27.41 -7.63 17.66
C LYS A 69 -25.93 -7.94 17.87
N ILE A 70 -25.47 -7.91 19.12
CA ILE A 70 -24.17 -8.45 19.49
C ILE A 70 -24.33 -9.97 19.59
N LYS A 71 -23.68 -10.73 18.71
CA LYS A 71 -23.52 -12.17 18.93
C LYS A 71 -22.47 -12.33 20.02
N GLU A 72 -22.90 -12.70 21.23
CA GLU A 72 -21.99 -13.20 22.26
C GLU A 72 -21.30 -14.45 21.71
N PHE A 73 -20.00 -14.35 21.47
CA PHE A 73 -19.16 -15.52 21.27
C PHE A 73 -18.93 -16.14 22.65
N LYS A 74 -19.62 -17.24 22.92
CA LYS A 74 -19.30 -18.12 24.05
C LYS A 74 -18.02 -18.87 23.70
N TYR A 75 -16.95 -18.59 24.45
CA TYR A 75 -15.76 -19.42 24.52
C TYR A 75 -16.02 -20.62 25.42
#